data_AF-A0A2T2VEW3-F1
#
_entry.id   AF-A0A2T2VEW3-F1
#
_cell.length_a   1.000
_cell.length_b   1.000
_cell.length_c   1.000
_cell.angle_alpha   90.00
_cell.angle_beta   90.00
_cell.angle_gamma   90.00
#
_symmetry.space_group_name_H-M   'P 1'
#
loop_
_entity.id
_entity.type
_entity.pdbx_description
1 polymer ?
#
loop_
_entity_poly.entity_id
_entity_poly.type
_entity_poly.pdbx_seq_one_letter_code
_entity_poly.pdbx_strand_id
1 'polypeptide(L)'
;MNIYRRILKFTKPYGWQVVFHTLFAIIAVFATGIALSLLDPVLNLLFTEKKNPSSLNTEQFSLKFNEIFNQYIAGIIEEQGKVEALAISIGFIVGINLIGNVFKYLAAIFMAIIRTGVIKDIRTRLFEVIKSLPVGYFEEERKGNIISRMTSDVNEVEKSVVVTFQSLIRAPITILFFLFLMFSYSWKLTLFIFAVLPITAFIISMLAKSLRKDAYNTQDMMAWIMSVLDEVISGVKIIKAFNGEKYIAKVFGSYNEKYSYHLRRQ
;
A
#
# COMPACT_ATOMS: atom_id res chain seq x y z
N MET A 1 -14.15 0.79 -13.75
CA MET A 1 -14.03 -0.69 -13.57
C MET A 1 -13.35 -1.42 -14.72
N ASN A 2 -13.40 -0.92 -15.97
CA ASN A 2 -12.84 -1.61 -17.14
C ASN A 2 -11.30 -1.73 -17.18
N ILE A 3 -10.58 -0.80 -16.55
CA ILE A 3 -9.10 -0.75 -16.54
C ILE A 3 -8.51 -1.91 -15.74
N TYR A 4 -8.96 -2.13 -14.50
CA TYR A 4 -8.49 -3.25 -13.66
C TYR A 4 -8.71 -4.61 -14.33
N ARG A 5 -9.89 -4.83 -14.93
CA ARG A 5 -10.20 -6.07 -15.64
C ARG A 5 -9.31 -6.26 -16.87
N ARG A 6 -8.92 -5.16 -17.55
CA ARG A 6 -8.01 -5.20 -18.69
C ARG A 6 -6.59 -5.57 -18.27
N ILE A 7 -6.11 -5.03 -17.15
CA ILE A 7 -4.79 -5.36 -16.57
C ILE A 7 -4.74 -6.82 -16.13
N LEU A 8 -5.78 -7.31 -15.43
CA LEU A 8 -5.90 -8.72 -15.03
C LEU A 8 -5.94 -9.71 -16.22
N LYS A 9 -6.35 -9.27 -17.41
CA LYS A 9 -6.24 -10.13 -18.61
C LYS A 9 -4.80 -10.37 -19.03
N PHE A 10 -3.90 -9.40 -18.84
CA PHE A 10 -2.47 -9.57 -19.16
C PHE A 10 -1.76 -10.50 -18.19
N THR A 11 -2.31 -10.73 -17.00
CA THR A 11 -1.72 -11.67 -16.03
C THR A 11 -2.17 -13.12 -16.26
N LYS A 12 -3.06 -13.39 -17.23
CA LYS A 12 -3.54 -14.76 -17.53
C LYS A 12 -2.43 -15.79 -17.78
N PRO A 13 -1.36 -15.49 -18.54
CA PRO A 13 -0.25 -16.42 -18.75
C PRO A 13 0.45 -16.82 -17.44
N TYR A 14 0.35 -15.97 -16.42
CA TYR A 14 0.97 -16.15 -15.10
C TYR A 14 -0.02 -16.65 -14.05
N GLY A 15 -1.12 -17.31 -14.46
CA GLY A 15 -2.20 -17.71 -13.56
C GLY A 15 -1.74 -18.54 -12.36
N TRP A 16 -0.79 -19.45 -12.54
CA TRP A 16 -0.26 -20.28 -11.46
C TRP A 16 0.53 -19.47 -10.43
N GLN A 17 1.31 -18.49 -10.89
CA GLN A 17 2.06 -17.56 -10.04
C GLN A 17 1.10 -16.66 -9.25
N VAL A 18 -0.02 -16.26 -9.85
CA VAL A 18 -1.10 -15.52 -9.16
C VAL A 18 -1.69 -16.35 -8.03
N VAL A 19 -1.92 -17.65 -8.25
CA VAL A 19 -2.42 -18.56 -7.21
C VAL A 19 -1.43 -18.66 -6.06
N PHE A 20 -0.14 -18.90 -6.33
CA PHE A 20 0.88 -18.96 -5.27
C PHE A 20 1.04 -17.64 -4.52
N HIS A 21 1.09 -16.51 -5.23
CA HIS A 21 1.09 -15.20 -4.60
C HIS A 21 -0.08 -15.06 -3.62
N THR A 22 -1.29 -15.40 -4.05
CA THR A 22 -2.51 -15.26 -3.26
C THR A 22 -2.50 -16.19 -2.05
N LEU A 23 -2.09 -17.45 -2.25
CA LEU A 23 -1.97 -18.44 -1.18
C LEU A 23 -0.99 -17.97 -0.10
N PHE A 24 0.22 -17.54 -0.48
CA PHE A 24 1.21 -17.06 0.48
C PHE A 24 0.79 -15.75 1.15
N ALA A 25 0.09 -14.87 0.44
CA ALA A 25 -0.50 -13.68 1.04
C ALA A 25 -1.56 -14.03 2.10
N ILE A 26 -2.41 -15.03 1.85
CA ILE A 26 -3.38 -15.53 2.83
C ILE A 26 -2.65 -16.06 4.06
N ILE A 27 -1.68 -16.96 3.88
CA ILE A 27 -0.93 -17.55 5.01
C ILE A 27 -0.25 -16.46 5.85
N ALA A 28 0.36 -15.48 5.20
CA ALA A 28 0.96 -14.33 5.86
C ALA A 28 -0.03 -13.50 6.69
N VAL A 29 -1.23 -13.27 6.17
CA VAL A 29 -2.32 -12.57 6.87
C VAL A 29 -2.79 -13.38 8.08
N PHE A 30 -2.97 -14.69 7.91
CA PHE A 30 -3.34 -15.60 8.99
C PHE A 30 -2.28 -15.61 10.10
N ALA A 31 -1.00 -15.76 9.76
CA ALA A 31 0.09 -15.72 10.72
C ALA A 31 0.10 -14.40 11.52
N THR A 32 -0.17 -13.27 10.86
CA THR A 32 -0.26 -11.96 11.52
C THR A 32 -1.45 -11.90 12.49
N GLY A 33 -2.61 -12.44 12.09
CA GLY A 33 -3.80 -12.49 12.96
C GLY A 33 -3.61 -13.39 14.17
N ILE A 34 -3.05 -14.59 13.97
CA ILE A 34 -2.75 -15.52 15.06
C ILE A 34 -1.75 -14.89 16.04
N ALA A 35 -0.70 -14.23 15.54
CA ALA A 35 0.25 -13.53 16.39
C ALA A 35 -0.39 -12.44 17.26
N LEU A 36 -1.36 -11.70 16.71
CA LEU A 36 -2.12 -10.70 17.45
C LEU A 36 -3.03 -11.34 18.50
N SER A 37 -3.65 -12.49 18.18
CA SER A 37 -4.47 -13.24 19.13
C SER A 37 -3.69 -13.76 20.33
N LEU A 38 -2.41 -14.12 20.13
CA LEU A 38 -1.50 -14.56 21.20
C LEU A 38 -1.09 -13.42 22.15
N LEU A 39 -1.42 -12.18 21.83
CA LEU A 39 -1.16 -11.04 22.71
C LEU A 39 -2.06 -11.10 23.96
N ASP A 40 -3.30 -11.58 23.83
CA ASP A 40 -4.26 -11.70 24.95
C ASP A 40 -3.72 -12.54 26.12
N PRO A 41 -3.27 -13.80 25.93
CA PRO A 41 -2.70 -14.59 27.02
C PRO A 41 -1.43 -13.97 27.62
N VAL A 42 -0.60 -13.31 26.81
CA VAL A 42 0.59 -12.62 27.30
C VAL A 42 0.21 -11.45 28.19
N LEU A 43 -0.77 -10.63 27.80
CA LEU A 43 -1.28 -9.54 28.63
C LEU A 43 -1.92 -10.07 29.91
N ASN A 44 -2.74 -11.11 29.81
CA ASN A 44 -3.38 -11.71 30.98
C ASN A 44 -2.32 -12.25 31.95
N LEU A 45 -1.27 -12.88 31.43
CA LEU A 45 -0.16 -13.33 32.26
C LEU A 45 0.57 -12.14 32.89
N LEU A 46 0.93 -11.10 32.13
CA LEU A 46 1.64 -9.93 32.67
C LEU A 46 0.85 -9.17 33.74
N PHE A 47 -0.45 -8.94 33.51
CA PHE A 47 -1.24 -8.00 34.30
C PHE A 47 -2.22 -8.65 35.29
N THR A 48 -2.50 -9.95 35.18
CA THR A 48 -3.41 -10.62 36.13
C THR A 48 -2.62 -11.18 37.31
N GLU A 49 -2.46 -10.35 38.33
CA GLU A 49 -2.11 -10.82 39.67
C GLU A 49 -3.42 -11.11 40.43
N LYS A 50 -3.72 -12.39 40.65
CA LYS A 50 -4.79 -12.89 41.53
C LYS A 50 -6.24 -12.58 41.13
N LYS A 51 -6.85 -13.46 40.34
CA LYS A 51 -8.27 -13.83 40.56
C LYS A 51 -8.54 -15.24 40.01
N ASN A 52 -9.26 -16.02 40.80
CA ASN A 52 -9.53 -17.45 40.63
C ASN A 52 -9.78 -17.89 39.17
N PRO A 53 -9.26 -19.06 38.76
CA PRO A 53 -9.39 -19.60 37.39
C PRO A 53 -10.83 -19.95 36.98
N SER A 54 -11.83 -19.72 37.83
CA SER A 54 -13.23 -20.13 37.65
C SER A 54 -14.21 -19.01 37.29
N SER A 55 -13.74 -17.81 36.91
CA SER A 55 -14.62 -16.74 36.39
C SER A 55 -14.27 -16.24 34.99
N LEU A 56 -13.60 -17.07 34.19
CA LEU A 56 -13.49 -16.86 32.75
C LEU A 56 -14.65 -17.56 32.04
N ASN A 57 -15.89 -17.15 32.36
CA ASN A 57 -16.99 -17.30 31.41
C ASN A 57 -16.75 -16.28 30.28
N THR A 58 -15.71 -16.50 29.49
CA THR A 58 -15.63 -15.95 28.15
C THR A 58 -16.51 -16.86 27.29
N GLU A 59 -17.83 -16.75 27.45
CA GLU A 59 -18.82 -17.18 26.44
C GLU A 59 -18.75 -16.25 25.22
N GLN A 60 -17.53 -15.96 24.77
CA GLN A 60 -17.23 -15.27 23.53
C GLN A 60 -16.36 -16.23 22.75
N PHE A 61 -16.98 -16.78 21.70
CA PHE A 61 -16.44 -17.71 20.72
C PHE A 61 -14.95 -17.48 20.49
N SER A 62 -14.12 -18.19 21.26
CA SER A 62 -12.68 -18.18 21.07
C SER A 62 -12.40 -19.10 19.89
N LEU A 63 -11.53 -18.69 18.96
CA LEU A 63 -11.03 -19.65 18.00
C LEU A 63 -10.38 -20.78 18.80
N LYS A 64 -10.69 -22.05 18.46
CA LYS A 64 -10.13 -23.25 19.12
C LYS A 64 -8.61 -23.16 19.38
N PHE A 65 -7.89 -22.42 18.53
CA PHE A 65 -6.47 -22.13 18.71
C PHE A 65 -6.15 -21.40 20.03
N ASN A 66 -6.93 -20.38 20.43
CA ASN A 66 -6.71 -19.64 21.67
C ASN A 66 -6.94 -20.52 22.89
N GLU A 67 -7.98 -21.35 22.90
CA GLU A 67 -8.20 -22.35 23.96
C GLU A 67 -7.03 -23.32 24.09
N ILE A 68 -6.59 -23.91 22.97
CA ILE A 68 -5.46 -24.85 22.96
C ILE A 68 -4.19 -24.18 23.48
N PHE A 69 -3.91 -22.95 23.03
CA PHE A 69 -2.74 -22.21 23.46
C PHE A 69 -2.80 -21.83 24.94
N ASN A 70 -3.97 -21.37 25.42
CA ASN A 70 -4.17 -21.04 26.82
C ASN A 70 -4.00 -22.27 27.72
N GLN A 71 -4.51 -23.43 27.29
CA GLN A 71 -4.36 -24.68 28.02
C GLN A 71 -2.88 -25.14 28.07
N TYR A 72 -2.16 -24.99 26.96
CA TYR A 72 -0.72 -25.27 26.90
C TYR A 72 0.10 -24.36 27.82
N ILE A 73 -0.17 -23.06 27.80
CA ILE A 73 0.50 -22.08 28.67
C ILE A 73 0.13 -22.31 30.15
N ALA A 74 -1.12 -22.67 30.46
CA ALA A 74 -1.54 -23.00 31.82
C ALA A 74 -0.73 -24.17 32.41
N GLY A 75 -0.49 -25.23 31.62
CA GLY A 75 0.37 -26.35 32.05
C GLY A 75 1.81 -25.91 32.35
N ILE A 76 2.38 -25.03 31.53
CA ILE A 76 3.73 -24.50 31.76
C ILE A 76 3.79 -23.62 33.01
N ILE A 77 2.75 -22.82 33.28
CA ILE A 77 2.69 -22.00 34.50
C ILE A 77 2.75 -22.90 35.75
N GLU A 78 2.05 -24.04 35.74
CA GLU A 78 2.03 -24.97 36.87
C GLU A 78 3.36 -25.69 37.10
N GLU A 79 4.08 -26.07 36.04
CA GLU A 79 5.35 -26.81 36.14
C GLU A 79 6.59 -25.91 36.32
N GLN A 80 6.64 -24.78 35.62
CA GLN A 80 7.85 -23.99 35.34
C GLN A 80 7.73 -22.53 35.82
N GLY A 81 6.53 -22.12 36.20
CA GLY A 81 6.26 -20.78 36.72
C GLY A 81 6.03 -19.72 35.64
N LYS A 82 5.61 -18.55 36.11
CA LYS A 82 5.07 -17.45 35.30
C LYS A 82 6.07 -16.86 34.30
N VAL A 83 7.35 -16.74 34.68
CA VAL A 83 8.39 -16.09 33.86
C VAL A 83 8.75 -16.94 32.64
N GLU A 84 8.85 -18.26 32.81
CA GLU A 84 9.16 -19.18 31.71
C GLU A 84 7.99 -19.28 30.73
N ALA A 85 6.75 -19.35 31.22
CA ALA A 85 5.54 -19.26 30.41
C ALA A 85 5.48 -17.98 29.56
N LEU A 86 5.91 -16.84 30.12
CA LEU A 86 6.01 -15.57 29.38
C LEU A 86 7.06 -15.65 28.26
N ALA A 87 8.26 -16.15 28.56
CA ALA A 87 9.34 -16.26 27.60
C ALA A 87 8.97 -17.17 26.41
N ILE A 88 8.34 -18.31 26.70
CA ILE A 88 7.85 -19.25 25.69
C ILE A 88 6.76 -18.60 24.83
N SER A 89 5.82 -17.87 25.44
CA SER A 89 4.76 -17.17 24.69
C SER A 89 5.33 -16.12 23.74
N ILE A 90 6.29 -15.31 24.19
CA ILE A 90 6.98 -14.34 23.35
C ILE A 90 7.74 -15.06 22.22
N GLY A 91 8.44 -16.16 22.53
CA GLY A 91 9.11 -16.99 21.53
C GLY A 91 8.17 -17.50 20.44
N PHE A 92 6.98 -17.97 20.81
CA PHE A 92 5.93 -18.36 19.88
C PHE A 92 5.46 -17.20 18.99
N ILE A 93 5.18 -16.04 19.59
CA ILE A 93 4.75 -14.82 18.85
C ILE A 93 5.83 -14.40 17.84
N VAL A 94 7.10 -14.40 18.24
CA VAL A 94 8.21 -14.09 17.35
C VAL A 94 8.32 -15.14 16.25
N GLY A 95 8.25 -16.43 16.59
CA GLY A 95 8.31 -17.54 15.65
C GLY A 95 7.23 -17.46 14.57
N ILE A 96 5.97 -17.25 14.95
CA ILE A 96 4.87 -17.14 13.99
C ILE A 96 4.97 -15.88 13.14
N ASN A 97 5.46 -14.76 13.69
CA ASN A 97 5.73 -13.56 12.91
C ASN A 97 6.86 -13.77 11.90
N LEU A 98 7.93 -14.47 12.28
CA LEU A 98 9.02 -14.80 11.37
C LEU A 98 8.51 -15.66 10.21
N ILE A 99 7.77 -16.72 10.50
CA ILE A 99 7.12 -17.57 9.49
C ILE A 99 6.20 -16.73 8.60
N GLY A 100 5.36 -15.88 9.20
CA GLY A 100 4.50 -14.95 8.47
C GLY A 100 5.27 -14.02 7.55
N ASN A 101 6.42 -13.50 7.98
CA ASN A 101 7.29 -12.65 7.16
C ASN A 101 7.96 -13.42 6.02
N VAL A 102 8.34 -14.68 6.23
CA VAL A 102 8.79 -15.57 5.16
C VAL A 102 7.70 -15.68 4.08
N PHE A 103 6.45 -15.97 4.46
CA PHE A 103 5.36 -16.02 3.48
C PHE A 103 5.04 -14.68 2.81
N LYS A 104 5.18 -13.55 3.52
CA LYS A 104 5.10 -12.20 2.92
C LYS A 104 6.18 -12.01 1.85
N TYR A 105 7.40 -12.47 2.13
CA TYR A 105 8.52 -12.41 1.20
C TYR A 105 8.30 -13.32 -0.02
N LEU A 106 7.85 -14.57 0.18
CA LEU A 106 7.49 -15.45 -0.93
C LEU A 106 6.40 -14.83 -1.80
N ALA A 107 5.33 -14.28 -1.20
CA ALA A 107 4.31 -13.55 -1.95
C ALA A 107 4.94 -12.42 -2.79
N ALA A 108 5.85 -11.63 -2.21
CA ALA A 108 6.54 -10.57 -2.93
C ALA A 108 7.38 -11.08 -4.12
N ILE A 109 8.04 -12.24 -4.01
CA ILE A 109 8.76 -12.88 -5.13
C ILE A 109 7.80 -13.21 -6.27
N PHE A 110 6.68 -13.89 -5.98
CA PHE A 110 5.71 -14.23 -7.02
C PHE A 110 5.10 -12.98 -7.66
N MET A 111 4.86 -11.93 -6.88
CA MET A 111 4.44 -10.64 -7.42
C MET A 111 5.48 -10.05 -8.38
N ALA A 112 6.77 -10.12 -8.04
CA ALA A 112 7.84 -9.65 -8.91
C ALA A 112 7.94 -10.44 -10.22
N ILE A 113 7.71 -11.77 -10.18
CA ILE A 113 7.66 -12.63 -11.37
C ILE A 113 6.48 -12.23 -12.26
N ILE A 114 5.28 -12.08 -11.69
CA ILE A 114 4.08 -11.65 -12.45
C ILE A 114 4.33 -10.28 -13.08
N ARG A 115 4.84 -9.32 -12.29
CA ARG A 115 5.11 -7.95 -12.73
C ARG A 115 6.09 -7.91 -13.90
N THR A 116 7.26 -8.53 -13.74
CA THR A 116 8.30 -8.52 -14.78
C THR A 116 7.88 -9.30 -16.02
N GLY A 117 7.14 -10.40 -15.84
CA GLY A 117 6.57 -11.18 -16.94
C GLY A 117 5.57 -10.39 -17.77
N VAL A 118 4.60 -9.74 -17.13
CA VAL A 118 3.60 -8.89 -17.82
C VAL A 118 4.28 -7.77 -18.60
N ILE A 119 5.31 -7.14 -18.03
CA ILE A 119 6.05 -6.07 -18.69
C ILE A 119 6.88 -6.56 -19.86
N LYS A 120 7.51 -7.72 -19.73
CA LYS A 120 8.17 -8.39 -20.86
C LYS A 120 7.18 -8.58 -22.01
N ASP A 121 6.01 -9.15 -21.75
CA ASP A 121 5.01 -9.45 -22.78
C ASP A 121 4.46 -8.19 -23.45
N ILE A 122 4.19 -7.14 -22.67
CA ILE A 122 3.76 -5.84 -23.21
C ILE A 122 4.83 -5.25 -24.11
N ARG A 123 6.10 -5.24 -23.66
CA ARG A 123 7.22 -4.72 -24.45
C ARG A 123 7.43 -5.53 -25.73
N THR A 124 7.41 -6.85 -25.67
CA THR A 124 7.52 -7.70 -26.86
C THR A 124 6.39 -7.42 -27.85
N ARG A 125 5.15 -7.28 -27.38
CA ARG A 125 4.01 -6.97 -28.26
C ARG A 125 4.11 -5.58 -28.88
N LEU A 126 4.51 -4.57 -28.11
CA LEU A 126 4.73 -3.22 -28.62
C LEU A 126 5.84 -3.19 -29.67
N PHE A 127 6.92 -3.93 -29.44
CA PHE A 127 8.03 -4.04 -30.39
C PHE A 127 7.57 -4.65 -31.73
N GLU A 128 6.80 -5.74 -31.69
CA GLU A 128 6.25 -6.35 -32.92
C GLU A 128 5.31 -5.39 -33.67
N VAL A 129 4.48 -4.64 -32.95
CA VAL A 129 3.62 -3.60 -33.55
C VAL A 129 4.48 -2.53 -34.22
N ILE A 130 5.44 -1.94 -33.50
CA ILE A 130 6.31 -0.87 -34.03
C ILE A 130 7.04 -1.35 -35.29
N LYS A 131 7.60 -2.57 -35.28
CA LYS A 131 8.28 -3.16 -36.44
C LYS A 131 7.37 -3.29 -37.67
N SER A 132 6.07 -3.50 -37.47
CA SER A 132 5.09 -3.70 -38.55
C SER A 132 4.52 -2.40 -39.13
N LEU A 133 4.82 -1.24 -38.55
CA LEU A 133 4.26 0.04 -38.99
C LEU A 133 4.90 0.50 -40.31
N PRO A 134 4.13 1.14 -41.22
CA PRO A 134 4.66 1.68 -42.46
C PRO A 134 5.62 2.84 -42.20
N VAL A 135 6.55 3.07 -43.13
CA VAL A 135 7.59 4.13 -43.01
C VAL A 135 6.96 5.52 -42.76
N GLY A 136 5.83 5.84 -43.40
CA GLY A 136 5.13 7.11 -43.21
C GLY A 136 4.72 7.40 -41.76
N TYR A 137 4.47 6.38 -40.94
CA TYR A 137 4.20 6.57 -39.51
C TYR A 137 5.42 7.17 -38.77
N PHE A 138 6.63 6.78 -39.17
CA PHE A 138 7.88 7.27 -38.57
C PHE A 138 8.30 8.65 -39.08
N GLU A 139 7.72 9.11 -40.19
CA GLU A 139 7.91 10.47 -40.71
C GLU A 139 6.99 11.47 -39.98
N GLU A 140 5.76 11.05 -39.66
CA GLU A 140 4.80 11.85 -38.91
C GLU A 140 5.11 11.89 -37.41
N GLU A 141 5.54 10.76 -36.83
CA GLU A 141 5.67 10.63 -35.38
C GLU A 141 7.11 10.77 -34.87
N ARG A 142 7.30 11.61 -33.85
CA ARG A 142 8.62 11.85 -33.26
C ARG A 142 9.16 10.58 -32.63
N LYS A 143 10.38 10.18 -33.00
CA LYS A 143 11.13 9.06 -32.38
C LYS A 143 11.08 9.07 -30.85
N GLY A 144 11.16 10.25 -30.23
CA GLY A 144 11.08 10.43 -28.77
C GLY A 144 9.75 9.96 -28.17
N ASN A 145 8.62 10.17 -28.86
CA ASN A 145 7.30 9.72 -28.41
C ASN A 145 7.22 8.20 -28.38
N ILE A 146 7.77 7.53 -29.41
CA ILE A 146 7.81 6.07 -29.49
C ILE A 146 8.64 5.49 -28.34
N ILE A 147 9.80 6.08 -28.05
CA ILE A 147 10.65 5.68 -26.92
C ILE A 147 9.91 5.91 -25.59
N SER A 148 9.28 7.07 -25.41
CA SER A 148 8.56 7.40 -24.18
C SER A 148 7.38 6.45 -23.92
N ARG A 149 6.62 6.07 -24.95
CA ARG A 149 5.57 5.05 -24.84
C ARG A 149 6.14 3.69 -24.44
N MET A 150 7.30 3.32 -24.97
CA MET A 150 7.96 2.04 -24.67
C MET A 150 8.56 1.99 -23.24
N THR A 151 8.89 3.14 -22.66
CA THR A 151 9.50 3.26 -21.34
C THR A 151 8.52 3.75 -20.28
N SER A 152 8.13 5.02 -20.32
CA SER A 152 7.29 5.69 -19.33
C SER A 152 5.89 5.09 -19.24
N ASP A 153 5.17 4.98 -20.35
CA ASP A 153 3.78 4.48 -20.33
C ASP A 153 3.74 3.01 -19.89
N VAL A 154 4.68 2.19 -20.36
CA VAL A 154 4.82 0.79 -19.92
C VAL A 154 5.13 0.71 -18.43
N ASN A 155 5.98 1.59 -17.88
CA ASN A 155 6.24 1.64 -16.44
C ASN A 155 5.00 2.04 -15.63
N GLU A 156 4.15 2.94 -16.13
CA GLU A 156 2.89 3.25 -15.46
C GLU A 156 1.92 2.06 -15.47
N VAL A 157 1.92 1.28 -16.55
CA VAL A 157 1.20 -0.01 -16.58
C VAL A 157 1.79 -0.99 -15.57
N GLU A 158 3.12 -1.04 -15.41
CA GLU A 158 3.79 -1.88 -14.40
C GLU A 158 3.30 -1.59 -12.99
N LYS A 159 3.32 -0.31 -12.61
CA LYS A 159 2.82 0.15 -11.30
C LYS A 159 1.35 -0.22 -11.12
N SER A 160 0.55 -0.03 -12.16
CA SER A 160 -0.87 -0.36 -12.14
C SER A 160 -1.14 -1.85 -11.92
N VAL A 161 -0.30 -2.75 -12.44
CA VAL A 161 -0.36 -4.20 -12.15
C VAL A 161 -0.16 -4.45 -10.66
N VAL A 162 0.88 -3.88 -10.06
CA VAL A 162 1.16 -4.04 -8.61
C VAL A 162 0.01 -3.53 -7.75
N VAL A 163 -0.46 -2.31 -8.03
CA VAL A 163 -1.57 -1.68 -7.31
C VAL A 163 -2.84 -2.52 -7.44
N THR A 164 -3.12 -3.08 -8.60
CA THR A 164 -4.28 -3.97 -8.83
C THR A 164 -4.25 -5.18 -7.91
N PHE A 165 -3.11 -5.87 -7.81
CA PHE A 165 -2.96 -7.04 -6.93
C PHE A 165 -3.07 -6.68 -5.45
N GLN A 166 -2.45 -5.57 -5.06
CA GLN A 166 -2.54 -5.09 -3.68
C GLN A 166 -3.98 -4.72 -3.29
N SER A 167 -4.69 -4.00 -4.16
CA SER A 167 -6.02 -3.46 -3.87
C SER A 167 -7.18 -4.43 -4.09
N LEU A 168 -7.10 -5.34 -5.07
CA LEU A 168 -8.20 -6.26 -5.39
C LEU A 168 -8.04 -7.65 -4.79
N ILE A 169 -6.82 -8.08 -4.48
CA ILE A 169 -6.57 -9.42 -3.94
C ILE A 169 -6.19 -9.30 -2.47
N ARG A 170 -5.06 -8.64 -2.17
CA ARG A 170 -4.51 -8.63 -0.80
C ARG A 170 -5.39 -7.85 0.18
N ALA A 171 -5.80 -6.63 -0.16
CA ALA A 171 -6.58 -5.78 0.75
C ALA A 171 -7.94 -6.40 1.13
N PRO A 172 -8.77 -6.92 0.20
CA PRO A 172 -10.04 -7.54 0.57
C PRO A 172 -9.86 -8.79 1.42
N ILE A 173 -8.88 -9.65 1.10
CA ILE A 173 -8.56 -10.84 1.91
C ILE A 173 -8.18 -10.41 3.34
N THR A 174 -7.34 -9.40 3.47
CA THR A 174 -6.90 -8.88 4.77
C THR A 174 -8.08 -8.32 5.56
N ILE A 175 -8.90 -7.48 4.92
CA ILE A 175 -10.09 -6.87 5.54
C ILE A 175 -11.07 -7.96 5.97
N LEU A 176 -11.44 -8.89 5.09
CA LEU A 176 -12.39 -9.96 5.40
C LEU A 176 -11.89 -10.85 6.52
N PHE A 177 -10.60 -11.21 6.51
CA PHE A 177 -10.01 -12.01 7.56
C PHE A 177 -10.03 -11.30 8.92
N PHE A 178 -9.58 -10.04 8.99
CA PHE A 178 -9.58 -9.30 10.25
C PHE A 178 -10.99 -8.96 10.72
N LEU A 179 -11.93 -8.68 9.82
CA LEU A 179 -13.34 -8.52 10.19
C LEU A 179 -13.89 -9.82 10.79
N PHE A 180 -13.65 -10.96 10.15
CA PHE A 180 -14.06 -12.25 10.68
C PHE A 180 -13.46 -12.51 12.08
N LEU A 181 -12.17 -12.22 12.26
CA LEU A 181 -11.52 -12.30 13.58
C LEU A 181 -12.21 -11.39 14.60
N MET A 182 -12.41 -10.10 14.28
CA MET A 182 -13.03 -9.14 15.20
C MET A 182 -14.46 -9.54 15.61
N PHE A 183 -15.28 -9.98 14.65
CA PHE A 183 -16.63 -10.48 14.94
C PHE A 183 -16.61 -11.76 15.79
N SER A 184 -15.61 -12.62 15.59
CA SER A 184 -15.40 -13.81 16.42
C SER A 184 -15.06 -13.42 17.86
N TYR A 185 -14.19 -12.42 18.05
CA TYR A 185 -13.81 -11.92 19.37
C TYR A 185 -14.95 -11.23 20.12
N SER A 186 -15.56 -10.20 19.52
CA SER A 186 -16.67 -9.46 20.14
C SER A 186 -17.45 -8.69 19.09
N TRP A 187 -18.61 -9.24 18.70
CA TRP A 187 -19.50 -8.59 17.76
C TRP A 187 -20.03 -7.24 18.28
N LYS A 188 -20.25 -7.09 19.60
CA LYS A 188 -20.72 -5.84 20.21
C LYS A 188 -19.69 -4.71 20.05
N LEU A 189 -18.42 -4.98 20.37
CA LEU A 189 -17.34 -4.00 20.23
C LEU A 189 -17.06 -3.70 18.76
N THR A 190 -17.12 -4.71 17.91
CA THR A 190 -16.97 -4.55 16.46
C THR A 190 -18.04 -3.62 15.89
N LEU A 191 -19.32 -3.81 16.22
CA LEU A 191 -20.40 -2.92 15.79
C LEU A 191 -20.22 -1.48 16.29
N PHE A 192 -19.74 -1.31 17.53
CA PHE A 192 -19.39 0.01 18.04
C PHE A 192 -18.32 0.70 17.18
N ILE A 193 -17.25 -0.02 16.79
CA ILE A 193 -16.22 0.49 15.90
C ILE A 193 -16.81 0.86 14.53
N PHE A 194 -17.72 0.05 13.99
CA PHE A 194 -18.43 0.38 12.74
C PHE A 194 -19.28 1.65 12.82
N ALA A 195 -19.81 1.99 13.99
CA ALA A 195 -20.52 3.26 14.20
C ALA A 195 -19.56 4.46 14.31
N VAL A 196 -18.37 4.26 14.89
CA VAL A 196 -17.34 5.31 15.02
C VAL A 196 -16.59 5.56 13.70
N LEU A 197 -16.38 4.51 12.89
CA LEU A 197 -15.70 4.57 11.58
C LEU A 197 -16.22 5.66 10.62
N PRO A 198 -17.53 5.82 10.38
CA PRO A 198 -18.02 6.88 9.49
C PRO A 198 -17.74 8.28 10.04
N ILE A 199 -17.75 8.46 11.36
CA ILE A 199 -17.45 9.75 12.00
C ILE A 199 -15.97 10.09 11.79
N THR A 200 -15.06 9.14 12.02
CA THR A 200 -13.63 9.34 11.80
C THR A 200 -13.32 9.53 10.31
N ALA A 201 -13.94 8.73 9.43
CA ALA A 201 -13.82 8.88 7.98
C ALA A 201 -14.32 10.25 7.51
N PHE A 202 -15.41 10.77 8.08
CA PHE A 202 -15.94 12.09 7.77
C PHE A 202 -14.95 13.19 8.16
N ILE A 203 -14.45 13.18 9.40
CA ILE A 203 -13.45 14.16 9.89
C ILE A 203 -12.18 14.13 9.03
N ILE A 204 -11.65 12.93 8.77
CA ILE A 204 -10.47 12.74 7.91
C ILE A 204 -10.75 13.24 6.49
N SER A 205 -11.94 12.97 5.92
CA SER A 205 -12.29 13.42 4.56
C SER A 205 -12.36 14.94 4.46
N MET A 206 -12.85 15.62 5.51
CA MET A 206 -12.90 17.07 5.57
C MET A 206 -11.49 17.67 5.59
N LEU A 207 -10.61 17.14 6.44
CA LEU A 207 -9.20 17.56 6.52
C LEU A 207 -8.46 17.29 5.20
N ALA A 208 -8.62 16.08 4.66
CA ALA A 208 -7.99 15.68 3.41
C ALA A 208 -8.44 16.55 2.22
N LYS A 209 -9.70 16.99 2.19
CA LYS A 209 -10.20 17.89 1.14
C LYS A 209 -9.53 19.26 1.21
N SER A 210 -9.31 19.80 2.41
CA SER A 210 -8.56 21.06 2.57
C SER A 210 -7.11 20.90 2.10
N LEU A 211 -6.41 19.87 2.59
CA LEU A 211 -5.02 19.60 2.22
C LEU A 211 -4.85 19.41 0.71
N ARG A 212 -5.77 18.68 0.06
CA ARG A 212 -5.74 18.50 -1.39
C ARG A 212 -5.91 19.81 -2.14
N LYS A 213 -6.83 20.68 -1.70
CA LYS A 213 -7.05 21.99 -2.34
C LYS A 213 -5.77 22.83 -2.28
N ASP A 214 -5.12 22.87 -1.12
CA ASP A 214 -3.87 23.62 -0.95
C ASP A 214 -2.73 22.99 -1.77
N ALA A 215 -2.65 21.67 -1.84
CA ALA A 215 -1.67 20.97 -2.68
C ALA A 215 -1.84 21.30 -4.17
N TYR A 216 -3.08 21.31 -4.68
CA TYR A 216 -3.37 21.70 -6.06
C TYR A 216 -2.91 23.13 -6.37
N ASN A 217 -3.24 24.09 -5.51
CA ASN A 217 -2.83 25.48 -5.71
C ASN A 217 -1.31 25.65 -5.74
N THR A 218 -0.60 24.99 -4.83
CA THR A 218 0.86 25.01 -4.77
C THR A 218 1.48 24.35 -6.01
N GLN A 219 0.88 23.25 -6.50
CA GLN A 219 1.33 22.56 -7.70
C GLN A 219 1.10 23.40 -8.97
N ASP A 220 -0.02 24.11 -9.08
CA ASP A 220 -0.29 25.03 -10.20
C ASP A 220 0.72 26.20 -10.23
N MET A 221 1.06 26.75 -9.06
CA MET A 221 2.10 27.78 -8.95
C MET A 221 3.47 27.26 -9.38
N MET A 222 3.82 26.03 -9.00
CA MET A 222 5.05 25.38 -9.43
C MET A 222 5.09 25.14 -10.95
N ALA A 223 3.97 24.71 -11.54
CA ALA A 223 3.85 24.56 -12.99
C ALA A 223 4.07 25.89 -13.72
N TRP A 224 3.51 26.99 -13.18
CA TRP A 224 3.73 28.33 -13.73
C TRP A 224 5.19 28.78 -13.64
N ILE A 225 5.85 28.57 -12.49
CA ILE A 225 7.29 28.86 -12.29
C ILE A 225 8.13 28.11 -13.34
N MET A 226 7.82 26.84 -13.59
CA MET A 226 8.50 26.03 -14.60
C MET A 226 8.25 26.55 -16.02
N SER A 227 7.03 26.98 -16.33
CA SER A 227 6.71 27.58 -17.63
C SER A 227 7.50 28.85 -17.90
N VAL A 228 7.62 29.74 -16.90
CA VAL A 228 8.44 30.96 -17.04
C VAL A 228 9.91 30.62 -17.21
N LEU A 229 10.42 29.61 -16.48
CA LEU A 229 11.80 29.19 -16.64
C LEU A 229 12.08 28.70 -18.08
N ASP A 230 11.16 27.92 -18.67
CA ASP A 230 11.27 27.44 -20.06
C ASP A 230 11.26 28.59 -21.08
N GLU A 231 10.38 29.58 -20.89
CA GLU A 231 10.31 30.78 -21.73
C GLU A 231 11.59 31.63 -21.62
N VAL A 232 12.15 31.77 -20.41
CA VAL A 232 13.39 32.50 -20.18
C VAL A 232 14.58 31.80 -20.83
N ILE A 233 14.67 30.48 -20.73
CA ILE A 233 15.74 29.70 -21.37
C ILE A 233 15.64 29.83 -22.90
N SER A 234 14.43 29.70 -23.45
CA SER A 234 14.19 29.79 -24.90
C SER A 234 14.40 31.22 -25.43
N GLY A 235 14.03 32.24 -24.66
CA GLY A 235 14.05 33.66 -25.01
C GLY A 235 15.28 34.43 -24.53
N VAL A 236 16.29 33.78 -23.95
CA VAL A 236 17.40 34.45 -23.24
C VAL A 236 18.13 35.51 -24.08
N LYS A 237 18.26 35.28 -25.40
CA LYS A 237 18.89 36.23 -26.33
C LYS A 237 18.08 37.51 -26.47
N ILE A 238 16.75 37.40 -26.53
CA ILE A 238 15.83 38.55 -26.63
C ILE A 238 15.84 39.32 -25.31
N ILE A 239 15.76 38.61 -24.18
CA ILE A 239 15.78 39.22 -22.85
C ILE A 239 17.05 40.07 -22.67
N LYS A 240 18.22 39.54 -23.06
CA LYS A 240 19.49 40.28 -23.02
C LYS A 240 19.55 41.44 -24.03
N ALA A 241 19.02 41.27 -25.22
CA ALA A 241 19.03 42.32 -26.25
C ALA A 241 18.21 43.56 -25.84
N PHE A 242 17.16 43.37 -25.03
CA PHE A 242 16.29 44.44 -24.54
C PHE A 242 16.54 44.83 -23.07
N ASN A 243 17.63 44.34 -22.44
CA ASN A 243 17.94 44.56 -21.02
C ASN A 243 16.75 44.24 -20.07
N GLY A 244 15.99 43.18 -20.39
CA GLY A 244 14.76 42.78 -19.69
C GLY A 244 14.98 41.95 -18.43
N GLU A 245 16.22 41.70 -18.01
CA GLU A 245 16.54 40.76 -16.92
C GLU A 245 15.90 41.16 -15.60
N LYS A 246 15.91 42.46 -15.27
CA LYS A 246 15.30 42.97 -14.03
C LYS A 246 13.78 42.79 -14.01
N TYR A 247 13.13 42.95 -15.16
CA TYR A 247 11.69 42.76 -15.28
C TYR A 247 11.32 41.28 -15.05
N ILE A 248 12.01 40.37 -15.74
CA ILE A 248 11.80 38.93 -15.60
C ILE A 248 12.10 38.45 -14.18
N ALA A 249 13.19 38.93 -13.55
CA ALA A 249 13.52 38.60 -12.17
C ALA A 249 12.43 39.05 -11.19
N LYS A 250 11.84 40.24 -11.40
CA LYS A 250 10.72 40.74 -10.58
C LYS A 250 9.46 39.90 -10.77
N VAL A 251 9.14 39.55 -12.02
CA VAL A 251 8.00 38.67 -12.35
C VAL A 251 8.19 37.32 -11.65
N PHE A 252 9.30 36.63 -11.88
CA PHE A 252 9.61 35.35 -11.23
C PHE A 252 9.55 35.44 -9.69
N GLY A 253 10.17 36.48 -9.11
CA GLY A 253 10.17 36.71 -7.66
C GLY A 253 8.76 36.80 -7.07
N SER A 254 7.85 37.51 -7.73
CA SER A 254 6.48 37.66 -7.24
C SER A 254 5.68 36.35 -7.19
N TYR A 255 5.93 35.42 -8.12
CA TYR A 255 5.27 34.11 -8.13
C TYR A 255 5.95 33.13 -7.17
N ASN A 256 7.28 33.20 -7.04
CA ASN A 256 8.02 32.40 -6.09
C ASN A 256 7.69 32.78 -4.62
N GLU A 257 7.44 34.07 -4.36
CA GLU A 257 7.00 34.55 -3.05
C GLU A 257 5.58 34.05 -2.71
N LYS A 258 4.65 34.10 -3.68
CA LYS A 258 3.32 33.50 -3.53
C LYS A 258 3.40 32.00 -3.27
N TYR A 259 4.22 31.29 -4.03
CA TYR A 259 4.47 29.86 -3.83
C TYR A 259 5.00 29.56 -2.41
N SER A 260 6.01 30.30 -1.95
CA SER A 260 6.56 30.18 -0.60
C SER A 260 5.53 30.47 0.51
N TYR A 261 4.65 31.45 0.29
CA TYR A 261 3.58 31.80 1.23
C TYR A 261 2.55 30.67 1.36
N HIS A 262 2.11 30.11 0.24
CA HIS A 262 1.14 29.00 0.24
C HIS A 262 1.73 27.70 0.79
N LEU A 263 3.01 27.44 0.54
CA LEU A 263 3.72 26.29 1.09
C LEU A 263 3.85 26.35 2.62
N ARG A 264 4.00 27.55 3.20
CA ARG A 264 4.12 27.75 4.66
C ARG A 264 2.78 27.63 5.42
N ARG A 265 1.65 27.63 4.72
CA ARG A 265 0.31 27.51 5.32
C ARG A 265 -0.26 26.08 5.25
N GLN A 266 0.42 25.17 4.52
CA GLN A 266 0.16 23.73 4.58
C GLN A 266 0.73 23.13 5.86
#